data_AF-A0A8R1EPS2-F1
#
_entry.id   AF-A0A8R1EPS2-F1
#
_cell.length_a   1.000
_cell.length_b   1.000
_cell.length_c   1.000
_cell.angle_alpha   90.00
_cell.angle_beta   90.00
_cell.angle_gamma   90.00
#
_symmetry.space_group_name_H-M   'P 1'
#
loop_
_entity.id
_entity.type
_entity.pdbx_description
1 polymer ?
#
loop_
_entity_poly.entity_id
_entity_poly.type
_entity_poly.pdbx_seq_one_letter_code
_entity_poly.pdbx_strand_id
1 'polypeptide(L)' 'MLKTCGLTATHHALRRGAANDLQARGLSFNEIKTRGRWRSDGGLARYLTDDRRAQGMEVEEIEEEDEGPPVLVKETSV' A
#
# COMPACT_ATOMS: atom_id res chain seq x y z
N MET A 1 -7.82 -17.45 -10.17
CA MET A 1 -8.75 -16.63 -9.37
C MET A 1 -8.41 -15.13 -9.46
N LEU A 2 -8.24 -14.57 -10.67
CA LEU A 2 -8.05 -13.11 -10.91
C LEU A 2 -8.69 -12.69 -12.24
N LYS A 3 -8.64 -13.57 -13.25
CA LYS A 3 -9.36 -13.40 -14.53
C LYS A 3 -10.87 -13.15 -14.36
N THR A 4 -11.49 -13.69 -13.32
CA THR A 4 -12.92 -13.53 -13.02
C THR A 4 -13.29 -12.12 -12.55
N CYS A 5 -12.32 -11.32 -12.09
CA CYS A 5 -12.54 -9.95 -11.63
C CYS A 5 -12.08 -8.90 -12.67
N GLY A 6 -11.87 -9.29 -13.94
CA GLY A 6 -11.40 -8.39 -14.99
C GLY A 6 -9.95 -7.94 -14.86
N LEU A 7 -9.20 -8.45 -13.88
CA LEU A 7 -7.80 -8.08 -13.62
C LEU A 7 -6.85 -9.13 -14.18
N THR A 8 -6.14 -8.79 -15.26
CA THR A 8 -4.94 -9.51 -15.72
C THR A 8 -3.71 -8.98 -15.00
N ALA A 9 -3.59 -9.26 -13.71
CA ALA A 9 -2.34 -9.03 -12.97
C ALA A 9 -1.46 -10.28 -13.04
N THR A 10 -0.22 -10.13 -13.49
CA THR A 10 0.77 -11.20 -13.36
C THR A 10 1.11 -11.38 -11.88
N HIS A 11 1.55 -12.58 -11.49
CA HIS A 11 2.01 -12.83 -10.11
C HIS A 11 3.07 -11.81 -9.66
N HIS A 12 3.90 -11.33 -10.58
CA HIS A 12 4.87 -10.27 -10.33
C HIS A 12 4.23 -8.92 -9.98
N ALA A 13 3.14 -8.52 -10.65
CA ALA A 13 2.43 -7.28 -10.35
C ALA A 13 1.85 -7.29 -8.92
N LEU A 14 1.28 -8.43 -8.50
CA LEU A 14 0.79 -8.59 -7.13
C LEU A 14 1.91 -8.53 -6.10
N ARG A 15 3.03 -9.22 -6.34
CA ARG A 15 4.17 -9.17 -5.41
C ARG A 15 4.79 -7.78 -5.33
N ARG A 16 4.81 -7.03 -6.44
CA ARG A 16 5.24 -5.63 -6.46
C ARG A 16 4.33 -4.75 -5.62
N GLY A 17 3.03 -4.80 -5.89
CA GLY A 17 2.04 -4.01 -5.14
C GLY A 17 2.07 -4.30 -3.64
N ALA A 18 2.16 -5.58 -3.25
CA ALA A 18 2.27 -5.95 -1.85
C ALA A 18 3.57 -5.48 -1.18
N ALA A 19 4.72 -5.53 -1.88
CA ALA A 19 5.97 -5.03 -1.33
C ALA A 19 5.91 -3.50 -1.08
N ASN A 20 5.39 -2.75 -2.06
CA ASN A 20 5.27 -1.30 -1.98
C ASN A 20 4.22 -0.86 -0.95
N ASP A 21 3.10 -1.56 -0.82
CA ASP A 21 2.10 -1.32 0.23
C ASP A 21 2.69 -1.52 1.63
N LEU A 22 3.50 -2.56 1.84
CA LEU A 22 4.18 -2.75 3.12
C LEU A 22 5.22 -1.65 3.40
N GLN A 23 5.95 -1.19 2.38
CA GLN A 23 6.87 -0.07 2.52
C GLN A 23 6.16 1.24 2.84
N ALA A 24 5.04 1.53 2.18
CA ALA A 24 4.22 2.72 2.42
C ALA A 24 3.64 2.74 3.86
N ARG A 25 3.36 1.56 4.43
CA ARG A 25 2.98 1.40 5.84
C ARG A 25 4.14 1.55 6.83
N GLY A 26 5.34 1.87 6.35
CA GLY A 26 6.53 2.12 7.17
C GLY A 26 7.32 0.87 7.58
N LEU A 27 7.05 -0.31 7.00
CA LEU A 27 7.82 -1.50 7.34
C LEU A 27 9.24 -1.41 6.79
N SER A 28 10.20 -1.89 7.58
CA SER A 28 11.59 -1.99 7.16
C SER A 28 11.77 -3.08 6.08
N PHE A 29 12.86 -2.96 5.33
CA PHE A 29 13.21 -3.92 4.28
C PHE A 29 13.22 -5.38 4.78
N ASN A 30 13.75 -5.64 5.97
CA ASN A 30 13.85 -6.99 6.52
C ASN A 30 12.48 -7.55 6.93
N GLU A 31 11.59 -6.69 7.46
CA GLU A 31 10.22 -7.06 7.79
C GLU A 31 9.43 -7.38 6.53
N ILE A 32 9.57 -6.58 5.48
CA ILE A 32 8.96 -6.84 4.17
C ILE A 32 9.49 -8.19 3.65
N LYS A 33 10.81 -8.37 3.58
CA LYS A 33 11.45 -9.61 3.11
C LYS A 33 10.92 -10.85 3.81
N THR A 34 10.81 -10.79 5.14
CA THR A 34 10.32 -11.88 5.97
C THR A 34 8.83 -12.13 5.70
N ARG A 35 8.00 -11.08 5.71
CA ARG A 35 6.54 -11.18 5.60
C ARG A 35 6.08 -11.72 4.26
N GLY A 36 6.67 -11.28 3.14
CA GLY A 36 6.35 -11.84 1.82
C GLY A 36 7.31 -12.92 1.34
N ARG A 37 8.11 -13.49 2.24
CA ARG A 37 8.95 -14.69 2.02
C ARG A 37 9.84 -14.56 0.80
N TRP A 38 10.53 -13.43 0.68
CA TRP A 38 11.50 -13.22 -0.39
C TRP A 38 12.77 -14.05 -0.15
N ARG A 39 13.20 -14.76 -1.20
CA ARG A 39 14.37 -15.66 -1.12
C ARG A 39 15.71 -14.91 -1.14
N SER A 40 15.72 -13.67 -1.58
CA SER A 40 16.94 -12.87 -1.70
C SER A 40 16.64 -11.38 -1.59
N ASP A 41 17.64 -10.61 -1.14
CA ASP A 41 17.55 -9.16 -1.02
C ASP A 41 17.39 -8.50 -2.39
N GLY A 42 18.19 -8.90 -3.38
CA GLY A 42 18.05 -8.38 -4.75
C GLY A 42 16.68 -8.70 -5.39
N GLY A 43 16.04 -9.79 -4.96
CA GLY A 43 14.69 -10.14 -5.40
C GLY A 43 13.61 -9.22 -4.83
N LEU A 44 13.76 -8.76 -3.58
CA LEU A 44 12.88 -7.77 -2.98
C LEU A 44 13.18 -6.36 -3.49
N ALA A 45 14.46 -5.99 -3.57
CA ALA A 45 14.90 -4.67 -4.01
C ALA A 45 14.33 -4.28 -5.38
N ARG A 46 14.28 -5.20 -6.35
CA ARG A 46 13.66 -4.94 -7.66
C ARG A 46 12.20 -4.46 -7.58
N TYR A 47 11.44 -4.88 -6.58
CA TYR A 47 10.05 -4.47 -6.44
C TYR A 47 9.91 -3.11 -5.76
N LEU A 48 10.80 -2.79 -4.81
CA LEU A 48 10.83 -1.51 -4.09
C LEU A 48 11.45 -0.38 -4.93
N THR A 49 12.37 -0.70 -5.85
CA THR A 49 12.90 0.28 -6.81
C THR A 49 11.82 0.72 -7.82
N ASP A 50 10.82 -0.11 -8.05
CA ASP A 50 9.64 0.18 -8.87
C ASP A 50 8.55 0.94 -8.06
N ASP A 51 8.98 1.87 -7.20
CA ASP A 51 8.08 2.79 -6.50
C ASP A 51 7.44 3.78 -7.51
N ARG A 52 6.21 4.22 -7.26
CA ARG A 52 5.52 5.23 -8.11
C ARG A 52 6.35 6.50 -8.28
N ARG A 53 7.07 6.92 -7.23
CA ARG A 53 7.98 8.08 -7.26
C ARG A 53 9.15 7.84 -8.22
N ALA A 54 9.67 6.61 -8.29
CA ALA A 54 10.74 6.24 -9.22
C ALA A 54 10.27 6.18 -10.69
N GLN A 55 8.95 6.06 -10.90
CA GLN A 55 8.31 6.13 -12.22
C GLN A 55 7.86 7.56 -12.57
N GLY A 56 8.23 8.57 -11.77
CA GLY A 56 7.88 9.98 -11.99
C GLY A 56 6.41 10.30 -11.71
N MET A 57 5.70 9.43 -11.00
CA MET A 57 4.32 9.69 -10.58
C MET A 57 4.32 10.42 -9.24
N GLU A 58 3.73 11.61 -9.19
CA GLU A 58 3.50 12.32 -7.94
C GLU A 58 2.43 11.59 -7.12
N VAL A 59 2.75 11.33 -5.85
CA VAL A 59 1.80 10.80 -4.88
C VAL A 59 1.40 11.99 -4.02
N GLU A 60 0.20 12.52 -4.23
CA GLU A 60 -0.41 13.43 -3.25
C GLU A 60 -0.63 12.61 -1.97
N GLU A 61 0.12 12.95 -0.93
CA GLU A 61 -0.16 12.50 0.42
C GLU A 61 -1.48 13.14 0.82
N ILE A 62 -2.57 12.38 0.70
CA ILE A 62 -3.86 12.79 1.26
C ILE A 62 -3.65 12.69 2.77
N GLU A 63 -3.41 13.82 3.42
CA GLU A 63 -3.47 13.89 4.88
C GLU A 63 -4.90 13.46 5.26
N GLU A 64 -5.02 12.25 5.84
CA GLU A 64 -6.21 11.90 6.59
C GLU A 64 -6.24 12.88 7.78
N GLU A 65 -6.90 14.03 7.61
CA GLU A 65 -7.39 14.79 8.75
C GLU A 65 -8.30 13.83 9.51
N ASP A 66 -7.83 13.38 10.68
CA ASP A 66 -8.61 12.64 11.68
C ASP A 66 -9.68 13.60 12.22
N GLU A 67 -10.64 13.97 11.37
CA GLU A 67 -11.87 14.61 11.79
C GLU A 67 -12.69 13.49 12.44
N GLY A 68 -12.42 13.30 13.74
CA GLY A 68 -13.09 12.33 14.59
C GLY A 68 -14.60 12.31 14.33
N PRO A 69 -15.27 11.16 14.54
CA PRO A 69 -16.63 10.94 14.09
C PRO A 69 -17.55 12.08 14.52
N PRO A 70 -18.42 12.58 13.63
CA PRO A 70 -19.20 13.78 13.88
C PRO A 70 -20.00 13.64 15.18
N VAL A 71 -19.78 14.56 16.11
CA VAL A 71 -20.51 14.59 17.38
C VAL A 71 -21.94 15.04 17.10
N LEU A 72 -22.88 14.11 17.14
CA LEU A 72 -24.31 14.39 17.03
C LEU A 72 -24.77 15.18 18.25
N VAL A 73 -24.86 16.50 18.12
CA VAL A 73 -25.52 17.36 19.11
C VAL A 73 -27.02 17.09 19.05
N LYS A 74 -27.58 16.54 20.13
CA LYS A 74 -29.04 16.40 20.29
C LYS A 74 -29.63 17.78 20.51
N GLU A 75 -30.39 18.27 19.54
CA GLU A 75 -31.28 19.41 19.75
C GLU A 75 -32.34 19.00 20.79
N THR A 76 -32.28 19.58 21.98
CA THR A 76 -33.39 19.56 22.92
C THR A 76 -34.43 20.56 22.45
N SER A 77 -35.51 20.07 21.84
CA SER A 77 -36.73 20.85 21.64
C SER A 77 -37.27 21.27 23.02
N VAL A 78 -37.47 22.59 23.20
CA VAL A 78 -38.27 23.18 24.27
C VAL A 78 -39.71 23.32 23.80
#